data_AF-A0A920MQU6-F1
#
_entry.id   AF-A0A920MQU6-F1
#
_cell.length_a   1.000
_cell.length_b   1.000
_cell.length_c   1.000
_cell.angle_alpha   90.00
_cell.angle_beta   90.00
_cell.angle_gamma   90.00
#
_symmetry.space_group_name_H-M   'P 1'
#
loop_
_entity.id
_entity.type
_entity.pdbx_description
1 polymer ?
#
loop_
_entity_poly.entity_id
_entity_poly.type
_entity_poly.pdbx_seq_one_letter_code
_entity_poly.pdbx_strand_id
1 'polypeptide(L)' 'MEAVPEIPVTVKMRAGWNNDSIVVPEVGKRLEEIGVKAITLHPRTTKQRYTGKAEWKYIRQLKEVVQFQ' A
#
# COMPACT_ATOMS: atom_id res chain seq x y z
N MET A 1 7.25 -11.78 -12.76
CA MET A 1 6.63 -10.75 -13.62
C MET A 1 7.01 -9.42 -13.04
N GLU A 2 7.66 -8.57 -13.84
CA GLU A 2 8.10 -7.23 -13.46
C GLU A 2 7.18 -6.19 -14.13
N ALA A 3 7.05 -5.01 -13.53
CA ALA A 3 6.33 -3.88 -14.10
C ALA A 3 6.97 -3.47 -15.44
N VAL A 4 6.17 -2.86 -16.32
CA VAL A 4 6.65 -2.41 -17.64
C VAL A 4 7.82 -1.43 -17.45
N PRO A 5 9.03 -1.70 -18.01
CA PRO A 5 10.24 -0.97 -17.64
C PRO A 5 10.22 0.53 -17.97
N GLU A 6 9.60 0.89 -19.09
CA GLU A 6 9.67 2.26 -19.64
C GLU A 6 8.54 3.18 -19.17
N ILE A 7 7.45 2.61 -18.65
CA ILE A 7 6.27 3.38 -18.23
C ILE A 7 6.09 3.20 -16.72
N PRO A 8 6.26 4.25 -15.91
CA PRO A 8 6.08 4.17 -14.47
C PRO A 8 4.69 3.64 -14.08
N VAL A 9 4.65 2.45 -13.47
CA VAL A 9 3.42 1.90 -12.89
C VAL A 9 3.33 2.33 -11.44
N THR A 10 2.17 2.85 -11.03
CA THR A 10 1.88 3.23 -9.64
C THR A 10 0.66 2.47 -9.13
N VAL A 11 0.57 2.30 -7.81
CA VAL A 11 -0.53 1.57 -7.17
C VAL A 11 -1.23 2.46 -6.14
N LYS A 12 -2.55 2.39 -6.11
CA LYS A 12 -3.35 2.92 -5.03
C LYS A 12 -4.02 1.77 -4.28
N MET A 13 -3.80 1.68 -2.97
CA MET A 13 -4.34 0.59 -2.14
C MET A 13 -5.06 1.08 -0.88
N ARG A 14 -5.81 0.17 -0.26
CA ARG A 14 -6.36 0.30 1.09
C ARG A 14 -5.52 -0.51 2.08
N ALA A 15 -5.73 -0.30 3.38
CA ALA A 15 -4.95 -0.99 4.42
C ALA A 15 -5.15 -2.52 4.46
N GLY A 16 -6.28 -3.00 3.93
CA GLY A 16 -6.70 -4.39 4.01
C GLY A 16 -8.20 -4.54 3.80
N TRP A 17 -8.74 -5.75 3.87
CA TRP A 17 -10.18 -5.99 3.77
C TRP A 17 -10.93 -5.54 5.03
N ASN A 18 -10.49 -5.98 6.21
CA ASN A 18 -10.95 -5.59 7.55
C ASN A 18 -9.76 -5.51 8.52
N ASN A 19 -10.03 -5.28 9.81
CA ASN A 19 -9.00 -5.15 10.85
C ASN A 19 -8.22 -6.44 11.10
N ASP A 20 -8.78 -7.59 10.75
CA ASP A 20 -8.15 -8.91 10.90
C ASP A 20 -7.28 -9.28 9.70
N SER A 21 -7.29 -8.43 8.66
CA SER A 21 -6.64 -8.70 7.37
C SER A 21 -5.87 -7.46 6.87
N ILE A 22 -5.06 -6.86 7.74
CA ILE A 22 -4.19 -5.73 7.36
C ILE A 22 -2.99 -6.28 6.58
N VAL A 23 -2.71 -5.72 5.41
CA VAL A 23 -1.71 -6.26 4.47
C VAL A 23 -0.59 -5.26 4.13
N VAL A 24 -0.58 -4.09 4.77
CA VAL A 24 0.21 -2.93 4.32
C VAL A 24 1.71 -3.21 4.18
N PRO A 25 2.42 -3.75 5.19
CA PRO A 25 3.86 -3.95 5.06
C PRO A 25 4.22 -5.02 4.01
N GLU A 26 3.49 -6.14 4.00
CA GLU A 26 3.73 -7.25 3.08
C GLU A 26 3.50 -6.83 1.62
N VAL A 27 2.34 -6.22 1.34
CA VAL A 27 1.99 -5.80 -0.02
C VAL A 27 2.88 -4.65 -0.49
N GLY A 28 3.22 -3.70 0.40
CA GLY A 28 4.13 -2.60 0.08
C GLY A 28 5.47 -3.10 -0.46
N LYS A 29 6.10 -4.02 0.26
CA LYS A 29 7.39 -4.62 -0.13
C LYS A 29 7.28 -5.37 -1.47
N ARG A 30 6.24 -6.21 -1.64
CA ARG A 30 6.05 -6.95 -2.90
C ARG A 30 5.83 -6.04 -4.09
N LEU A 31 5.08 -4.94 -3.93
CA LEU A 31 4.84 -3.99 -5.01
C LEU A 31 6.15 -3.31 -5.46
N GLU A 32 7.03 -2.96 -4.52
CA GLU A 32 8.37 -2.46 -4.85
C GLU A 32 9.22 -3.50 -5.57
N GLU A 33 9.25 -4.75 -5.07
CA GLU A 33 10.02 -5.84 -5.67
C GLU A 33 9.61 -6.15 -7.11
N ILE A 34 8.34 -5.97 -7.46
CA ILE A 34 7.86 -6.14 -8.85
C ILE A 34 8.04 -4.88 -9.71
N GLY A 35 8.64 -3.81 -9.18
CA GLY A 35 9.01 -2.62 -9.96
C GLY A 35 7.98 -1.48 -9.99
N VAL A 36 6.98 -1.48 -9.09
CA VAL A 36 6.09 -0.32 -8.92
C VAL A 36 6.89 0.91 -8.48
N LYS A 37 6.62 2.06 -9.10
CA LYS A 37 7.38 3.30 -8.87
C LYS A 37 6.83 4.17 -7.75
N ALA A 38 5.54 4.02 -7.41
CA ALA A 38 4.95 4.72 -6.27
C ALA A 38 3.71 4.00 -5.73
N ILE A 39 3.45 4.15 -4.43
CA ILE A 39 2.27 3.62 -3.76
C ILE A 39 1.54 4.75 -3.03
N THR A 40 0.25 4.88 -3.31
CA THR A 40 -0.69 5.70 -2.52
C THR A 40 -1.50 4.81 -1.59
N LEU A 41 -1.40 5.04 -0.28
CA LEU A 41 -2.20 4.32 0.71
C LEU A 41 -3.38 5.16 1.19
N HIS A 42 -4.59 4.64 1.05
CA HIS A 42 -5.73 5.06 1.87
C HIS A 42 -5.69 4.23 3.17
N PRO A 43 -5.35 4.82 4.33
CA PRO A 43 -5.19 4.10 5.61
C PRO A 43 -6.54 3.71 6.25
N ARG A 44 -7.48 3.21 5.45
CA ARG A 44 -8.72 2.55 5.88
C ARG A 44 -8.78 1.17 5.25
N THR A 45 -9.47 0.27 5.92
CA THR A 45 -9.83 -1.04 5.36
C THR A 45 -10.96 -0.88 4.33
N THR A 46 -11.17 -1.88 3.50
CA THR A 46 -12.29 -1.90 2.54
C THR A 46 -13.64 -1.87 3.25
N LYS A 47 -13.82 -2.66 4.33
CA LYS A 47 -15.08 -2.70 5.11
C LYS A 47 -15.44 -1.36 5.73
N GLN A 48 -14.47 -0.54 6.14
CA GLN A 48 -14.74 0.80 6.68
C GLN A 48 -15.37 1.76 5.65
N ARG A 49 -15.20 1.53 4.34
CA ARG A 49 -15.65 2.47 3.29
C ARG A 49 -15.17 3.90 3.58
N TYR A 50 -16.08 4.80 3.96
CA TYR A 50 -15.82 6.19 4.34
C TYR A 50 -16.16 6.50 5.81
N THR A 51 -16.56 5.49 6.58
CA THR A 51 -16.90 5.65 8.00
C THR A 51 -15.66 5.39 8.89
N GLY A 52 -15.79 5.72 10.17
CA GLY A 52 -14.71 5.57 11.14
C GLY A 52 -13.49 6.47 10.83
N LYS A 53 -12.37 6.16 11.49
CA LYS A 53 -11.14 6.93 11.40
C LYS A 53 -10.09 6.21 10.55
N ALA A 54 -9.31 7.02 9.82
CA ALA A 54 -8.12 6.60 9.11
C ALA A 54 -6.99 6.30 10.12
N GLU A 55 -6.32 5.16 9.97
CA GLU A 55 -5.20 4.77 10.82
C GLU A 55 -3.84 5.14 10.21
N TRP A 56 -3.38 6.34 10.53
CA TRP A 56 -2.15 6.93 10.01
C TRP A 56 -0.89 6.11 10.28
N LYS A 57 -0.88 5.27 11.33
CA LYS A 57 0.22 4.33 11.61
C LYS A 57 0.52 3.41 10.42
N TYR A 58 -0.48 3.08 9.60
CA TYR A 58 -0.28 2.24 8.42
C TYR A 58 0.55 2.95 7.34
N ILE A 59 0.44 4.27 7.20
CA ILE A 59 1.30 5.03 6.28
C ILE A 59 2.75 5.00 6.77
N ARG A 60 2.96 5.18 8.08
CA ARG A 60 4.29 5.05 8.68
C ARG A 60 4.89 3.67 8.43
N GLN A 61 4.15 2.61 8.75
CA GLN A 61 4.58 1.22 8.52
C GLN A 61 4.88 0.94 7.05
N LEU A 62 4.08 1.48 6.13
CA LEU A 62 4.37 1.38 4.70
C LEU A 62 5.71 2.03 4.41
N LYS A 63 5.91 3.29 4.80
CA LYS A 63 7.14 4.02 4.50
C LYS A 63 8.39 3.39 5.13
N GLU A 64 8.26 2.72 6.27
CA GLU A 64 9.36 1.97 6.90
C GLU A 64 9.82 0.78 6.05
N VAL A 65 8.93 0.15 5.28
CA VAL A 65 9.27 -1.03 4.46
C VAL A 65 9.59 -0.72 3.00
N VAL A 66 9.04 0.37 2.42
CA VAL A 66 9.32 0.76 1.02
C VAL A 66 10.42 1.83 0.93
N GLN A 67 11.37 1.60 0.02
CA GLN A 67 12.57 2.41 -0.17
C GLN A 67 12.64 3.06 -1.55
N PHE A 68 11.48 3.49 -2.08
CA PHE A 68 11.43 4.30 -3.30
C PHE A 68 12.40 5.49 -3.20
N GLN A 69 13.25 5.62 -4.22
CA GLN A 69 14.19 6.74 -4.40
C GLN A 69 13.53 7.92 -5.09
#